data_AF-A0A2R6G5H4-F1
#
_entry.id   AF-A0A2R6G5H4-F1
#
_cell.length_a   1.000
_cell.length_b   1.000
_cell.length_c   1.000
_cell.angle_alpha   90.00
_cell.angle_beta   90.00
_cell.angle_gamma   90.00
#
_symmetry.space_group_name_H-M   'P 1'
#
loop_
_entity.id
_entity.type
_entity.pdbx_description
1 polymer ?
#
loop_
_entity_poly.entity_id
_entity_poly.type
_entity_poly.pdbx_seq_one_letter_code
_entity_poly.pdbx_strand_id
1 'polypeptide(L)' 'MSIAELLEPVAALAITLAGAFAELTASQWVMGGETVVGLWLAYMGAIALYAGLFVVGGGLLPDVPEEAAAE' A
#
# COMPACT_ATOMS: atom_id res chain seq x y z
N MET A 1 8.72 -23.27 2.85
CA MET A 1 8.63 -21.81 3.07
C MET A 1 9.27 -21.51 4.41
N SER A 2 10.37 -20.78 4.41
CA SER A 2 11.10 -20.36 5.62
C SER A 2 10.44 -19.12 6.24
N ILE A 3 10.76 -18.82 7.51
CA ILE A 3 10.28 -17.59 8.17
C ILE A 3 10.71 -16.34 7.38
N ALA A 4 11.92 -16.34 6.81
CA ALA A 4 12.44 -15.23 6.03
C ALA A 4 11.59 -14.97 4.77
N GLU A 5 11.14 -16.02 4.09
CA GLU A 5 10.28 -15.93 2.89
C GLU A 5 8.87 -15.42 3.20
N LEU A 6 8.41 -15.55 4.46
CA LEU A 6 7.11 -15.02 4.89
C LEU A 6 7.17 -13.55 5.31
N LEU A 7 8.35 -13.01 5.62
CA LEU A 7 8.46 -11.64 6.15
C LEU A 7 8.05 -10.59 5.13
N GLU A 8 8.45 -10.74 3.86
CA GLU A 8 8.08 -9.79 2.80
C GLU A 8 6.58 -9.69 2.56
N PRO A 9 5.84 -10.78 2.26
CA PRO A 9 4.40 -10.68 2.03
C PRO A 9 3.63 -10.23 3.27
N VAL A 10 4.08 -10.62 4.47
CA VAL A 10 3.49 -10.16 5.74
C VAL A 10 3.74 -8.66 5.96
N ALA A 11 4.96 -8.19 5.70
CA ALA A 11 5.29 -6.76 5.81
C ALA A 11 4.52 -5.93 4.78
N ALA A 12 4.44 -6.40 3.53
CA ALA A 12 3.68 -5.74 2.48
C ALA A 12 2.18 -5.66 2.83
N LEU A 13 1.61 -6.73 3.36
CA LEU A 13 0.23 -6.74 3.85
C LEU A 13 0.05 -5.76 5.01
N ALA A 14 0.95 -5.77 5.99
CA ALA A 14 0.88 -4.87 7.14
C ALA A 14 0.96 -3.39 6.73
N ILE A 15 1.86 -3.05 5.81
CA ILE A 15 2.01 -1.70 5.23
C ILE A 15 0.74 -1.30 4.48
N THR A 16 0.16 -2.21 3.69
CA THR A 16 -1.09 -1.96 2.96
C THR A 16 -2.25 -1.67 3.92
N LEU A 17 -2.40 -2.49 4.96
CA LEU A 17 -3.45 -2.31 5.98
C LEU A 17 -3.25 -1.01 6.77
N ALA A 18 -2.01 -0.66 7.10
CA ALA A 18 -1.69 0.60 7.76
C ALA A 18 -2.05 1.81 6.87
N GLY A 19 -1.76 1.74 5.57
CA GLY A 19 -2.15 2.77 4.60
C GLY A 19 -3.67 2.92 4.48
N ALA A 20 -4.41 1.82 4.37
CA ALA A 20 -5.87 1.83 4.34
C ALA A 20 -6.48 2.43 5.62
N PHE A 21 -5.91 2.09 6.78
CA PHE A 21 -6.33 2.66 8.06
C PHE A 21 -6.05 4.17 8.15
N ALA A 22 -4.90 4.62 7.65
CA ALA A 22 -4.55 6.03 7.59
C ALA A 22 -5.54 6.83 6.73
N GLU A 23 -5.97 6.29 5.58
CA GLU A 23 -6.99 6.91 4.71
C GLU A 23 -8.36 7.04 5.41
N LEU A 24 -8.80 5.97 6.09
CA LEU A 24 -10.05 6.01 6.87
C LEU A 24 -9.95 7.08 7.96
N THR A 25 -8.84 7.12 8.68
CA THR A 25 -8.60 8.11 9.74
C THR A 25 -8.52 9.52 9.17
N ALA A 26 -7.86 9.71 8.03
CA ALA A 26 -7.79 10.99 7.34
C ALA A 26 -9.18 11.57 7.06
N SER A 27 -10.11 10.74 6.54
CA SER A 27 -11.49 11.17 6.29
C SER A 27 -12.19 11.66 7.56
N GLN A 28 -11.98 11.01 8.70
CA GLN A 28 -12.54 11.42 9.99
C GLN A 28 -11.99 12.78 10.45
N TRP A 29 -10.69 13.03 10.30
CA TRP A 29 -10.09 14.33 10.64
C TRP A 29 -10.58 15.45 9.72
N VAL A 30 -10.71 15.19 8.41
CA VAL A 30 -11.28 16.16 7.46
C VAL A 30 -12.72 16.49 7.83
N MET A 31 -13.55 15.48 8.11
CA MET A 31 -14.95 15.68 8.54
C MET A 31 -15.05 16.35 9.91
N GLY A 32 -14.04 16.19 10.76
CA GLY A 32 -13.90 16.85 12.06
C GLY A 32 -13.43 18.31 11.99
N GLY A 33 -13.12 18.83 10.80
CA GLY A 33 -12.67 20.22 10.58
C GLY A 33 -11.15 20.43 10.64
N GLU A 34 -10.40 19.39 10.95
CA GLU A 34 -8.93 19.42 11.05
C GLU A 34 -8.29 19.02 9.71
N THR A 35 -8.50 19.87 8.71
CA THR A 35 -8.14 19.56 7.30
C THR A 35 -6.66 19.32 7.10
N VAL A 36 -5.78 20.06 7.79
CA VAL A 36 -4.31 19.90 7.63
C VAL A 36 -3.86 18.52 8.10
N VAL A 37 -4.32 18.07 9.28
CA VAL A 37 -4.02 16.74 9.81
C VAL A 37 -4.60 15.66 8.90
N GLY A 38 -5.84 15.83 8.46
CA GLY A 38 -6.50 14.91 7.54
C GLY A 38 -5.73 14.75 6.22
N LEU A 39 -5.32 15.86 5.59
CA LEU A 39 -4.55 15.82 4.34
C LEU A 39 -3.17 15.18 4.52
N TRP A 40 -2.50 15.46 5.64
CA TRP A 40 -1.23 14.81 5.95
C TRP A 40 -1.39 13.29 6.09
N LEU A 41 -2.43 12.83 6.81
CA LEU A 41 -2.73 11.41 6.96
C LEU A 41 -3.08 10.75 5.62
N ALA A 42 -3.87 11.41 4.77
CA ALA A 42 -4.18 10.92 3.43
C ALA A 42 -2.90 10.79 2.58
N TYR A 43 -2.02 11.79 2.61
CA TYR A 43 -0.75 11.72 1.88
C TYR A 43 0.12 10.54 2.34
N MET A 44 0.27 10.35 3.65
CA MET A 44 1.03 9.22 4.19
C MET A 44 0.36 7.86 3.94
N GLY A 45 -0.98 7.82 3.98
CA GLY A 45 -1.79 6.66 3.66
C GLY A 45 -1.61 6.21 2.22
N ALA A 46 -1.68 7.15 1.27
CA ALA A 46 -1.43 6.91 -0.14
C ALA A 46 -0.02 6.38 -0.40
N ILE A 47 1.01 6.93 0.26
CA ILE A 47 2.39 6.43 0.16
C ILE A 47 2.48 4.98 0.66
N ALA A 48 1.91 4.68 1.82
CA ALA A 48 1.94 3.35 2.39
C ALA A 48 1.18 2.34 1.52
N LEU A 49 -0.01 2.70 1.00
CA LEU A 49 -0.75 1.86 0.06
C LEU A 49 0.04 1.58 -1.22
N TYR A 50 0.66 2.61 -1.80
CA TYR A 50 1.50 2.44 -2.98
C TYR A 50 2.68 1.52 -2.70
N ALA A 51 3.39 1.72 -1.59
CA ALA A 51 4.52 0.88 -1.21
C ALA A 51 4.11 -0.59 -0.99
N GLY A 52 3.03 -0.82 -0.25
CA GLY A 52 2.50 -2.16 0.01
C GLY A 52 2.06 -2.87 -1.27
N LEU A 53 1.30 -2.18 -2.13
CA LEU A 53 0.83 -2.72 -3.40
C LEU A 53 1.96 -2.94 -4.41
N PHE A 54 2.96 -2.06 -4.46
CA PHE A 54 4.10 -2.21 -5.36
C PHE A 54 4.94 -3.44 -4.99
N VAL A 55 5.16 -3.69 -3.70
CA VAL A 55 5.86 -4.90 -3.24
C VAL A 55 5.05 -6.16 -3.55
N VAL A 56 3.73 -6.12 -3.39
CA VAL A 56 2.85 -7.22 -3.82
C VAL A 56 2.89 -7.39 -5.34
N GLY A 57 2.83 -6.30 -6.12
CA GLY A 57 2.81 -6.35 -7.58
C GLY A 57 4.12 -6.82 -8.20
N GLY A 58 5.27 -6.40 -7.64
CA GLY A 58 6.60 -6.80 -8.13
C GLY A 58 7.10 -8.14 -7.59
N GLY A 59 6.53 -8.65 -6.51
CA GLY A 59 6.93 -9.93 -5.90
C GLY A 59 5.93 -11.09 -6.09
N LEU A 60 4.65 -10.79 -6.39
CA LEU A 60 3.57 -11.78 -6.39
C LEU A 60 2.91 -12.01 -7.76
N LEU A 61 2.97 -11.03 -8.68
CA LEU A 61 2.49 -11.22 -10.05
C LEU A 61 3.59 -11.86 -10.90
N PRO A 62 3.28 -12.87 -11.73
CA PRO A 62 4.24 -13.35 -12.71
C PRO A 62 4.61 -12.20 -13.66
N ASP A 63 5.90 -12.05 -13.95
CA ASP A 63 6.36 -11.13 -14.99
C ASP A 63 5.60 -11.44 -16.28
N VAL A 64 4.99 -10.41 -16.89
CA VAL A 64 4.37 -10.57 -18.20
C VAL A 64 5.51 -10.84 -19.19
N PRO A 65 5.53 -12.00 -19.88
CA PRO A 65 6.58 -12.27 -20.84
C PRO A 65 6.56 -11.20 -21.94
N GLU A 66 7.74 -10.64 -22.26
CA GLU A 66 7.90 -9.57 -23.26
C GLU A 66 7.28 -9.92 -24.63
N GLU A 67 7.17 -11.21 -24.95
CA GLU A 67 6.52 -11.71 -26.17
C GLU A 67 5.03 -11.36 -26.27
N ALA A 68 4.33 -11.21 -25.14
CA ALA A 68 2.92 -10.82 -25.10
C ALA A 68 2.70 -9.30 -25.18
N ALA A 69 3.77 -8.50 -25.07
CA ALA A 69 3.71 -7.03 -25.11
C ALA A 69 4.01 -6.45 -26.50
N ALA A 70 4.36 -7.29 -27.48
CA ALA A 70 4.70 -6.91 -28.85
C ALA A 70 3.59 -7.13 -29.89
N GLU A 71 2.40 -7.60 -29.48
CA GLU A 71 1.19 -7.71 -30.33
C GLU A 71 0.26 -6.50 -30.20
#